data_AF-A0A1I7XIL0-F1
#
_entry.id   AF-A0A1I7XIL0-F1
#
_cell.length_a   1.000
_cell.length_b   1.000
_cell.length_c   1.000
_cell.angle_alpha   90.00
_cell.angle_beta   90.00
_cell.angle_gamma   90.00
#
_symmetry.space_group_name_H-M   'P 1'
#
loop_
_entity.id
_entity.type
_entity.pdbx_description
1 polymer ?
#
loop_
_entity_poly.entity_id
_entity_poly.type
_entity_poly.pdbx_seq_one_letter_code
_entity_poly.pdbx_strand_id
1 'polypeptide(L)'
;MLELAASLNRATPELMWIAAVGLNSQWTDKLITIEAYTDVCYNRMRPFIHKFSPRSAPKANDLLRVSFDKELPLAMYPHWSLYRAMMVNEHFACKTKNWTQKGDSDVKHLLANLGLTLNETKQKFEAMSSNRKKEVTDTLEKEMASSFASFIAHLGYCNRVNAADVARGVAARLETPRKQPLLERFESAQSVLLSFMDGTGDFMQMLKTFELYKANSDIVESRHFLFSFAHFLLRAFAVLRRGRTARPLIITFPLGGDMQGWNLVTGVMPLNTVYEDNHQKR
;
A
#
# COMPACT_ATOMS: atom_id res chain seq x y z
N MET A 1 2.84 0.62 21.21
CA MET A 1 4.32 0.63 21.28
C MET A 1 4.92 2.02 21.13
N LEU A 2 4.61 2.79 20.08
CA LEU A 2 5.11 4.17 19.93
C LEU A 2 4.70 5.08 21.10
N GLU A 3 3.41 5.07 21.47
CA GLU A 3 2.90 5.84 22.62
C GLU A 3 3.56 5.41 23.95
N LEU A 4 3.82 4.11 24.11
CA LEU A 4 4.56 3.59 25.27
C LEU A 4 6.00 4.13 25.28
N ALA A 5 6.72 4.08 24.15
CA ALA A 5 8.05 4.67 24.04
C ALA A 5 8.02 6.17 24.34
N ALA A 6 6.96 6.87 23.94
CA ALA A 6 6.75 8.28 24.26
C ALA A 6 6.59 8.53 25.76
N SER A 7 5.79 7.71 26.46
CA SER A 7 5.63 7.80 27.91
C SER A 7 6.95 7.54 28.67
N LEU A 8 7.86 6.75 28.08
CA LEU A 8 9.20 6.49 28.61
C LEU A 8 10.24 7.54 28.16
N ASN A 9 9.81 8.59 27.45
CA ASN A 9 10.67 9.60 26.83
C ASN A 9 11.75 9.03 25.89
N ARG A 10 11.44 7.90 25.23
CA ARG A 10 12.30 7.19 24.27
C ARG A 10 11.71 7.14 22.86
N ALA A 11 10.74 7.99 22.54
CA ALA A 11 10.22 8.09 21.18
C ALA A 11 11.27 8.71 20.25
N THR A 12 11.52 8.04 19.11
CA THR A 12 12.46 8.48 18.08
C THR A 12 11.78 8.54 16.70
N PRO A 13 12.36 9.26 15.72
CA PRO A 13 11.85 9.28 14.34
C PRO A 13 11.76 7.88 13.71
N GLU A 14 12.68 6.99 14.04
CA GLU A 14 12.73 5.62 13.54
C GLU A 14 11.55 4.79 14.09
N LEU A 15 11.24 4.92 15.38
CA LEU A 15 10.07 4.27 15.97
C LEU A 15 8.77 4.81 15.39
N MET A 16 8.72 6.12 15.10
CA MET A 16 7.59 6.72 14.40
C MET A 16 7.45 6.14 12.99
N TRP A 17 8.56 5.97 12.26
CA TRP A 17 8.55 5.37 10.93
C TRP A 17 8.04 3.92 10.95
N ILE A 18 8.55 3.08 11.85
CA ILE A 18 8.11 1.69 11.98
C ILE A 18 6.62 1.62 12.34
N ALA A 19 6.14 2.50 13.24
CA ALA A 19 4.73 2.59 13.57
C ALA A 19 3.88 3.03 12.37
N ALA A 20 4.37 3.99 11.58
CA ALA A 20 3.71 4.44 10.36
C ALA A 20 3.61 3.34 9.28
N VAL A 21 4.67 2.55 9.10
CA VAL A 21 4.67 1.38 8.21
C VAL A 21 3.66 0.33 8.69
N GLY A 22 3.62 0.04 9.99
CA GLY A 22 2.64 -0.90 10.55
C GLY A 22 1.19 -0.43 10.45
N LEU A 23 0.93 0.87 10.62
CA LEU A 23 -0.40 1.44 10.40
C LEU A 23 -0.80 1.35 8.91
N ASN A 24 0.15 1.64 8.01
CA ASN A 24 -0.08 1.50 6.57
C ASN A 24 -0.29 0.04 6.18
N SER A 25 0.37 -0.94 6.81
CA SER A 25 0.15 -2.35 6.51
C SER A 25 -1.28 -2.78 6.81
N GLN A 26 -1.86 -2.34 7.94
CA GLN A 26 -3.26 -2.62 8.26
C GLN A 26 -4.22 -2.08 7.19
N TRP A 27 -3.93 -0.89 6.66
CA TRP A 27 -4.72 -0.29 5.59
C TRP A 27 -4.51 -0.99 4.24
N THR A 28 -3.27 -1.31 3.85
CA THR A 28 -2.98 -2.02 2.60
C THR A 28 -3.62 -3.39 2.57
N ASP A 29 -3.64 -4.05 3.73
CA ASP A 29 -4.13 -5.41 3.94
C ASP A 29 -5.65 -5.45 4.13
N LYS A 30 -6.32 -4.30 4.03
CA LYS A 30 -7.78 -4.15 4.15
C LYS A 30 -8.33 -4.54 5.52
N LEU A 31 -7.50 -4.46 6.57
CA LEU A 31 -7.91 -4.70 7.95
C LEU A 31 -8.62 -3.50 8.56
N ILE A 32 -8.23 -2.29 8.15
CA ILE A 32 -8.87 -1.04 8.55
C ILE A 32 -9.33 -0.26 7.33
N THR A 33 -10.36 0.56 7.51
CA THR A 33 -10.83 1.47 6.45
C THR A 33 -9.91 2.67 6.32
N ILE A 34 -10.04 3.43 5.23
CA ILE A 34 -9.28 4.66 5.05
C ILE A 34 -9.66 5.72 6.09
N GLU A 35 -10.92 5.74 6.53
CA GLU A 35 -11.43 6.63 7.58
C GLU A 35 -10.78 6.29 8.93
N ALA A 36 -10.74 5.01 9.31
CA ALA A 36 -10.09 4.56 10.54
C ALA A 36 -8.58 4.84 10.52
N TYR A 37 -7.91 4.60 9.39
CA TYR A 37 -6.52 4.98 9.19
C TYR A 37 -6.29 6.49 9.38
N THR A 38 -7.18 7.31 8.79
CA THR A 38 -7.11 8.76 8.86
C THR A 38 -7.33 9.24 10.30
N ASP A 39 -8.29 8.66 11.01
CA ASP A 39 -8.56 8.95 12.42
C ASP A 39 -7.32 8.71 13.31
N VAL A 40 -6.66 7.55 13.15
CA VAL A 40 -5.42 7.25 13.87
C VAL A 40 -4.31 8.24 13.53
N CYS A 41 -4.19 8.64 12.26
CA CYS A 41 -3.23 9.67 11.84
C CYS A 41 -3.45 11.00 12.56
N TYR A 42 -4.71 11.45 12.66
CA TYR A 42 -5.05 12.74 13.27
C TYR A 42 -5.07 12.74 14.79
N ASN A 43 -5.55 11.67 15.41
CA ASN A 43 -5.76 11.61 16.86
C ASN A 43 -4.54 11.09 17.61
N ARG A 44 -3.86 10.07 17.07
CA ARG A 44 -2.76 9.39 17.78
C ARG A 44 -1.37 9.72 17.23
N MET A 45 -1.22 9.84 15.91
CA MET A 45 0.09 10.10 15.30
C MET A 45 0.47 11.58 15.25
N ARG A 46 -0.51 12.50 15.32
CA ARG A 46 -0.30 13.95 15.19
C ARG A 46 0.77 14.55 16.11
N PRO A 47 0.87 14.19 17.41
CA PRO A 47 1.94 14.72 18.28
C PRO A 47 3.34 14.33 17.78
N PHE A 48 3.49 13.11 17.25
CA PHE A 48 4.75 12.60 16.71
C PHE A 48 5.09 13.24 15.37
N ILE A 49 4.09 13.44 14.51
CA ILE A 49 4.25 14.18 13.25
C ILE A 49 4.79 15.58 13.52
N HIS A 50 4.18 16.34 14.44
CA HIS A 50 4.66 17.68 14.77
C HIS A 50 6.06 17.69 15.37
N LYS A 51 6.40 16.67 16.18
CA LYS A 51 7.71 16.56 16.83
C LYS A 51 8.82 16.16 15.85
N PHE A 52 8.56 15.23 14.94
CA PHE A 52 9.60 14.57 14.13
C PHE A 52 9.53 14.88 12.63
N SER A 53 8.53 15.63 12.15
CA SER A 53 8.41 16.13 10.77
C SER A 53 8.55 17.66 10.68
N PRO A 54 9.73 18.25 11.00
CA PRO A 54 9.92 19.69 10.88
C PRO A 54 9.83 20.17 9.43
N ARG A 55 8.95 21.14 9.15
CA ARG A 55 8.72 21.72 7.81
C ARG A 55 9.93 22.43 7.20
N SER A 56 10.93 22.77 8.00
CA SER A 56 12.13 23.51 7.59
C SER A 56 13.42 22.83 8.06
N ALA A 57 13.51 21.50 7.91
CA ALA A 57 14.75 20.78 8.21
C ALA A 57 15.80 20.99 7.10
N PRO A 58 17.05 21.36 7.43
CA PRO A 58 18.12 21.44 6.44
C PRO A 58 18.30 20.08 5.74
N LYS A 59 18.47 20.11 4.41
CA LYS A 59 18.58 18.92 3.55
C LYS A 59 19.93 18.18 3.63
N ALA A 60 20.80 18.57 4.56
CA ALA A 60 22.22 18.28 4.51
C ALA A 60 22.70 17.10 5.37
N ASN A 61 21.81 16.38 6.07
CA ASN A 61 22.21 15.24 6.91
C ASN A 61 21.65 13.92 6.35
N ASP A 62 22.47 12.86 6.39
CA ASP A 62 22.12 11.45 6.10
C ASP A 62 21.13 10.84 7.12
N LEU A 63 20.49 11.66 7.93
CA LEU A 63 19.53 11.24 8.94
C LEU A 63 18.17 10.95 8.30
N LEU A 64 17.48 9.94 8.83
CA LEU A 64 16.10 9.63 8.49
C LEU A 64 15.21 10.84 8.79
N ARG A 65 14.48 11.30 7.77
CA ARG A 65 13.42 12.29 7.93
C ARG A 65 12.10 11.70 7.51
N VAL A 66 11.09 11.84 8.37
CA VAL A 66 9.74 11.37 8.10
C VAL A 66 8.86 12.58 7.88
N SER A 67 8.17 12.65 6.73
CA SER A 67 7.12 13.64 6.47
C SER A 67 5.75 12.98 6.40
N PHE A 68 4.70 13.76 6.62
CA PHE A 68 3.31 13.34 6.44
C PHE A 68 2.68 14.24 5.38
N ASP A 69 2.48 13.68 4.20
CA ASP A 69 2.09 14.43 3.00
C ASP A 69 0.95 13.73 2.26
N LYS A 70 0.28 14.50 1.41
CA LYS A 70 -0.75 14.00 0.49
C LYS A 70 -0.16 13.00 -0.49
N GLU A 71 -0.79 11.84 -0.61
CA GLU A 71 -0.30 10.71 -1.41
C GLU A 71 -1.47 10.03 -2.13
N LEU A 72 -1.18 9.25 -3.18
CA LEU A 72 -2.20 8.47 -3.88
C LEU A 72 -2.34 7.08 -3.26
N PRO A 73 -3.57 6.55 -3.08
CA PRO A 73 -3.79 5.19 -2.60
C PRO A 73 -3.57 4.14 -3.71
N LEU A 74 -2.48 4.29 -4.49
CA LEU A 74 -2.08 3.41 -5.58
C LEU A 74 -0.86 2.60 -5.16
N ALA A 75 -0.85 1.30 -5.49
CA ALA A 75 0.27 0.44 -5.15
C ALA A 75 1.49 0.77 -6.02
N MET A 76 2.64 1.00 -5.39
CA MET A 76 3.96 1.13 -6.03
C MET A 76 4.01 2.20 -7.13
N TYR A 77 3.09 3.16 -7.14
CA TYR A 77 2.96 4.13 -8.23
C TYR A 77 4.22 4.98 -8.48
N PRO A 78 5.08 5.30 -7.49
CA PRO A 78 6.35 5.97 -7.76
C PRO A 78 7.34 5.05 -8.49
N HIS A 79 7.29 3.74 -8.18
CA HIS A 79 8.29 2.75 -8.58
C HIS A 79 7.99 2.05 -9.91
N TRP A 80 6.83 2.29 -10.53
CA TRP A 80 6.50 1.80 -11.88
C TRP A 80 5.69 2.84 -12.68
N SER A 81 5.12 2.44 -13.82
CA SER A 81 4.29 3.35 -14.61
C SER A 81 2.95 3.63 -13.92
N LEU A 82 2.49 4.88 -14.01
CA LEU A 82 1.19 5.27 -13.47
C LEU A 82 0.06 4.43 -14.08
N TYR A 83 0.17 4.12 -15.36
CA TYR A 83 -0.74 3.22 -16.07
C TYR A 83 -0.87 1.87 -15.35
N ARG A 84 0.24 1.22 -15.02
CA ARG A 84 0.22 -0.08 -14.32
C ARG A 84 -0.35 0.06 -12.91
N ALA A 85 -0.01 1.14 -12.21
CA ALA A 85 -0.56 1.45 -10.88
C ALA A 85 -2.09 1.55 -10.90
N MET A 86 -2.64 2.24 -11.89
CA MET A 86 -4.08 2.38 -12.08
C MET A 86 -4.72 1.04 -12.45
N MET A 87 -4.12 0.27 -13.36
CA MET A 87 -4.68 -1.01 -13.79
C MET A 87 -4.78 -2.05 -12.67
N VAL A 88 -3.83 -2.05 -11.74
CA VAL A 88 -3.82 -2.97 -10.59
C VAL A 88 -4.68 -2.44 -9.44
N ASN A 89 -4.95 -1.14 -9.38
CA ASN A 89 -5.80 -0.57 -8.34
C ASN A 89 -7.26 -1.00 -8.51
N GLU A 90 -7.85 -1.42 -7.40
CA GLU A 90 -9.21 -1.93 -7.32
C GLU A 90 -10.27 -0.97 -7.86
N HIS A 91 -10.17 0.33 -7.57
CA HIS A 91 -11.14 1.34 -8.01
C HIS A 91 -11.17 1.43 -9.54
N PHE A 92 -10.00 1.62 -10.14
CA PHE A 92 -9.86 1.79 -11.59
C PHE A 92 -10.13 0.50 -12.36
N ALA A 93 -9.63 -0.64 -11.86
CA ALA A 93 -9.92 -1.96 -12.43
C ALA A 93 -11.43 -2.23 -12.45
N CYS A 94 -12.13 -1.94 -11.36
CA CYS A 94 -13.58 -2.09 -11.27
C CYS A 94 -14.35 -1.12 -12.18
N LYS A 95 -13.94 0.15 -12.24
CA LYS A 95 -14.58 1.17 -13.08
C LYS A 95 -14.49 0.85 -14.56
N THR A 96 -13.33 0.37 -15.00
CA THR A 96 -13.05 0.06 -16.42
C THR A 96 -13.31 -1.39 -16.80
N LYS A 97 -13.49 -2.29 -15.82
CA LYS A 97 -13.63 -3.73 -16.03
C LYS A 97 -12.50 -4.26 -16.92
N ASN A 98 -11.27 -3.89 -16.59
CA ASN A 98 -10.07 -4.18 -17.39
C ASN A 98 -9.76 -5.68 -17.58
N TRP A 99 -10.41 -6.57 -16.83
CA TRP A 99 -10.39 -8.01 -17.08
C TRP A 99 -11.25 -8.47 -18.27
N THR A 100 -11.95 -7.55 -18.94
CA THR A 100 -12.78 -7.82 -20.13
C THR A 100 -12.13 -7.27 -21.40
N GLN A 101 -12.46 -7.83 -22.56
CA GLN A 101 -11.92 -7.36 -23.85
C GLN A 101 -12.25 -5.88 -24.13
N LYS A 102 -13.43 -5.41 -23.71
CA LYS A 102 -13.82 -3.99 -23.85
C LYS A 102 -13.06 -3.08 -22.87
N GLY A 103 -12.60 -3.63 -21.76
CA GLY A 103 -11.95 -2.88 -20.68
C GLY A 103 -10.71 -2.11 -21.14
N ASP A 104 -9.95 -2.63 -22.09
CA ASP A 104 -8.79 -1.91 -22.65
C ASP A 104 -9.17 -0.61 -23.36
N SER A 105 -10.33 -0.59 -24.03
CA SER A 105 -10.88 0.63 -24.63
C SER A 105 -11.37 1.58 -23.54
N ASP A 106 -12.07 1.07 -22.53
CA ASP A 106 -12.64 1.86 -21.43
C ASP A 106 -11.53 2.51 -20.58
N VAL A 107 -10.38 1.86 -20.40
CA VAL A 107 -9.20 2.46 -19.75
C VAL A 107 -8.68 3.65 -20.55
N LYS A 108 -8.56 3.54 -21.88
CA LYS A 108 -8.11 4.66 -22.73
C LYS A 108 -9.09 5.82 -22.70
N HIS A 109 -10.40 5.53 -22.72
CA HIS A 109 -11.43 6.55 -22.54
C HIS A 109 -11.36 7.23 -21.17
N LEU A 110 -11.12 6.46 -20.10
CA LEU A 110 -10.93 7.04 -18.77
C LEU A 110 -9.73 7.99 -18.72
N LEU A 111 -8.58 7.59 -19.27
CA LEU A 111 -7.40 8.45 -19.32
C LEU A 111 -7.67 9.74 -20.10
N ALA A 112 -8.38 9.65 -21.23
CA ALA A 112 -8.78 10.82 -22.01
C ALA A 112 -9.69 11.76 -21.21
N ASN A 113 -10.68 11.20 -20.48
CA ASN A 113 -11.58 11.98 -19.63
C ASN A 113 -10.84 12.68 -18.48
N LEU A 114 -9.76 12.08 -17.95
CA LEU A 114 -8.91 12.65 -16.91
C LEU A 114 -7.87 13.65 -17.47
N GLY A 115 -7.80 13.84 -18.79
CA GLY A 115 -6.77 14.70 -19.41
C GLY A 115 -5.34 14.14 -19.26
N LEU A 116 -5.21 12.82 -19.19
CA LEU A 116 -3.93 12.11 -19.08
C LEU A 116 -3.60 11.41 -20.39
N THR A 117 -2.41 11.67 -20.94
CA THR A 117 -2.01 10.99 -22.19
C THR A 117 -1.51 9.56 -21.90
N LEU A 118 -1.67 8.66 -22.86
CA LEU A 118 -1.18 7.29 -22.72
C LEU A 118 0.35 7.24 -22.59
N ASN A 119 1.06 8.10 -23.32
CA ASN A 119 2.52 8.17 -23.25
C ASN A 119 2.97 8.65 -21.87
N GLU A 120 2.30 9.67 -21.33
CA GLU A 120 2.56 10.18 -19.99
C GLU A 120 2.32 9.11 -18.93
N THR A 121 1.22 8.36 -19.01
CA THR A 121 0.90 7.35 -17.98
C THR A 121 1.80 6.12 -18.06
N LYS A 122 2.38 5.82 -19.24
CA LYS A 122 3.32 4.71 -19.43
C LYS A 122 4.74 4.99 -18.92
N GLN A 123 5.15 6.26 -18.82
CA GLN A 123 6.44 6.60 -18.23
C GLN A 123 6.45 6.36 -16.71
N LYS A 124 7.63 6.25 -16.10
CA LYS A 124 7.75 6.17 -14.64
C LYS A 124 7.21 7.46 -14.01
N PHE A 125 6.41 7.36 -12.95
CA PHE A 125 5.86 8.54 -12.28
C PHE A 125 6.97 9.48 -11.79
N GLU A 126 8.08 8.94 -11.31
CA GLU A 126 9.28 9.70 -10.91
C GLU A 126 9.87 10.58 -12.02
N ALA A 127 9.71 10.21 -13.30
CA ALA A 127 10.24 10.98 -14.43
C ALA A 127 9.39 12.21 -14.78
N MET A 128 8.16 12.32 -14.26
CA MET A 128 7.30 13.48 -14.50
C MET A 128 7.83 14.74 -13.78
N SER A 129 7.58 15.91 -14.37
CA SER A 129 7.92 17.20 -13.75
C SER A 129 7.14 17.42 -12.45
N SER A 130 7.72 18.16 -11.50
CA SER A 130 7.11 18.38 -10.18
C SER A 130 5.74 19.04 -10.23
N ASN A 131 5.52 19.98 -11.17
CA ASN A 131 4.22 20.61 -11.35
C ASN A 131 3.20 19.61 -11.89
N ARG A 132 3.59 18.81 -12.89
CA ARG A 132 2.70 17.82 -13.48
C ARG A 132 2.33 16.71 -12.51
N LYS A 133 3.26 16.25 -11.67
CA LYS A 133 2.98 15.30 -10.58
C LYS A 133 1.87 15.79 -9.65
N LYS A 134 1.87 17.08 -9.29
CA LYS A 134 0.81 17.68 -8.45
C LYS A 134 -0.53 17.67 -9.16
N GLU A 135 -0.58 18.15 -10.41
CA GLU A 135 -1.80 18.15 -11.22
C GLU A 135 -2.40 16.75 -11.36
N VAL A 136 -1.57 15.76 -11.71
CA VAL A 136 -1.99 14.36 -11.87
C VAL A 136 -2.51 13.81 -10.54
N THR A 137 -1.83 14.11 -9.44
CA THR A 137 -2.26 13.68 -8.09
C THR A 137 -3.61 14.27 -7.72
N ASP A 138 -3.83 15.57 -7.97
CA ASP A 138 -5.10 16.24 -7.68
C ASP A 138 -6.24 15.73 -8.58
N THR A 139 -5.96 15.46 -9.85
CA THR A 139 -6.94 14.87 -10.78
C THR A 139 -7.37 13.48 -10.34
N LEU A 140 -6.41 12.63 -9.94
CA LEU A 140 -6.72 11.26 -9.51
C LEU A 140 -7.42 11.22 -8.15
N GLU A 141 -7.07 12.11 -7.21
CA GLU A 141 -7.77 12.22 -5.93
C GLU A 141 -9.25 12.60 -6.14
N LYS A 142 -9.52 13.59 -7.00
CA LYS A 142 -10.89 14.00 -7.35
C LYS A 142 -11.67 12.85 -7.98
N GLU A 143 -11.05 12.11 -8.89
CA GLU A 143 -11.64 10.96 -9.57
C GLU A 143 -11.98 9.82 -8.61
N MET A 144 -11.11 9.53 -7.64
CA MET A 144 -11.33 8.51 -6.62
C MET A 144 -12.27 8.97 -5.50
N ALA A 145 -12.59 10.27 -5.44
CA ALA A 145 -13.35 10.92 -4.37
C ALA A 145 -12.82 10.57 -2.96
N SER A 146 -11.50 10.40 -2.85
CA SER A 146 -10.86 9.88 -1.65
C SER A 146 -9.57 10.66 -1.38
N SER A 147 -9.56 11.43 -0.30
CA SER A 147 -8.35 12.09 0.16
C SER A 147 -7.51 11.12 0.97
N PHE A 148 -6.24 11.01 0.61
CA PHE A 148 -5.30 10.11 1.27
C PHE A 148 -3.99 10.85 1.56
N ALA A 149 -3.46 10.60 2.74
CA ALA A 149 -2.15 11.10 3.16
C ALA A 149 -1.38 9.95 3.81
N SER A 150 -0.08 9.92 3.56
CA SER A 150 0.78 8.86 4.08
C SER A 150 2.10 9.43 4.58
N PHE A 151 2.81 8.58 5.29
CA PHE A 151 4.13 8.87 5.79
C PHE A 151 5.16 8.58 4.71
N ILE A 152 6.12 9.50 4.59
CA ILE A 152 7.17 9.44 3.59
C ILE A 152 8.51 9.52 4.30
N ALA A 153 9.34 8.51 4.12
CA ALA A 153 10.73 8.55 4.55
C ALA A 153 11.59 9.19 3.46
N HIS A 154 12.46 10.11 3.88
CA HIS A 154 13.52 10.70 3.07
C HIS A 154 14.83 10.18 3.62
N LEU A 155 15.57 9.45 2.78
CA LEU A 155 16.88 8.90 3.07
C LEU A 155 17.91 9.61 2.18
N GLY A 156 18.79 10.41 2.79
CA GLY A 156 19.78 11.22 2.07
C GLY A 156 19.14 12.25 1.12
N TYR A 157 19.73 12.39 -0.08
CA TYR A 157 19.41 13.49 -1.02
C TYR A 157 18.26 13.20 -1.99
N CYS A 158 18.05 11.96 -2.40
CA CYS A 158 17.15 11.64 -3.53
C CYS A 158 16.17 10.49 -3.26
N ASN A 159 16.38 9.69 -2.21
CA ASN A 159 15.60 8.48 -2.02
C ASN A 159 14.41 8.78 -1.10
N ARG A 160 13.23 8.79 -1.71
CA ARG A 160 11.96 9.02 -1.02
C ARG A 160 11.08 7.79 -1.13
N VAL A 161 10.53 7.35 -0.01
CA VAL A 161 9.78 6.09 0.04
C VAL A 161 8.50 6.26 0.86
N ASN A 162 7.38 5.82 0.31
CA ASN A 162 6.09 5.83 0.99
C ASN A 162 5.98 4.62 1.93
N ALA A 163 5.48 4.84 3.16
CA ALA A 163 5.22 3.79 4.14
C ALA A 163 4.32 2.67 3.61
N ALA A 164 3.33 3.00 2.78
CA ALA A 164 2.45 2.02 2.14
C ALA A 164 3.19 1.07 1.18
N ASP A 165 4.18 1.57 0.46
CA ASP A 165 4.98 0.75 -0.46
C ASP A 165 5.99 -0.10 0.30
N VAL A 166 6.58 0.42 1.39
CA VAL A 166 7.39 -0.39 2.31
C VAL A 166 6.56 -1.51 2.91
N ALA A 167 5.35 -1.23 3.40
CA ALA A 167 4.46 -2.23 3.95
C ALA A 167 4.16 -3.37 2.96
N ARG A 168 3.80 -3.03 1.71
CA ARG A 168 3.59 -3.99 0.62
C ARG A 168 4.84 -4.81 0.31
N GLY A 169 6.00 -4.16 0.26
CA GLY A 169 7.27 -4.82 -0.01
C GLY A 169 7.63 -5.83 1.10
N VAL A 170 7.50 -5.41 2.36
CA VAL A 170 7.75 -6.26 3.54
C VAL A 170 6.78 -7.45 3.55
N ALA A 171 5.49 -7.23 3.28
CA ALA A 171 4.51 -8.32 3.15
C ALA A 171 4.90 -9.32 2.04
N ALA A 172 5.33 -8.84 0.87
CA ALA A 172 5.83 -9.71 -0.20
C ALA A 172 7.08 -10.49 0.19
N ARG A 173 8.00 -9.89 0.95
CA ARG A 173 9.22 -10.57 1.42
C ARG A 173 8.92 -11.67 2.43
N LEU A 174 7.92 -11.46 3.29
CA LEU A 174 7.45 -12.48 4.24
C LEU A 174 6.81 -13.66 3.52
N GLU A 175 6.10 -13.43 2.42
CA GLU A 175 5.34 -14.46 1.72
C GLU A 175 6.15 -15.21 0.65
N THR A 176 7.18 -14.56 0.06
CA THR A 176 7.91 -15.06 -1.11
C THR A 176 9.43 -14.79 -0.98
N PRO A 177 10.32 -15.70 -1.44
CA PRO A 177 10.04 -17.01 -2.04
C PRO A 177 9.73 -18.09 -0.99
N ARG A 178 8.69 -18.89 -1.24
CA ARG A 178 8.29 -20.02 -0.38
C ARG A 178 9.36 -21.09 -0.21
N LYS A 179 10.32 -21.17 -1.15
CA LYS A 179 11.48 -22.05 -1.09
C LYS A 179 12.42 -21.72 0.08
N GLN A 180 12.41 -20.49 0.58
CA GLN A 180 13.18 -20.08 1.74
C GLN A 180 12.41 -20.36 3.04
N PRO A 181 13.10 -20.85 4.10
CA PRO A 181 12.51 -20.98 5.42
C PRO A 181 11.82 -19.68 5.89
N LEU A 182 10.76 -19.83 6.68
CA LEU A 182 10.00 -18.67 7.19
C LEU A 182 10.90 -17.74 8.01
N LEU A 183 11.82 -18.29 8.82
CA LEU A 183 12.74 -17.51 9.64
C LEU A 183 13.62 -16.60 8.80
N GLU A 184 14.25 -17.12 7.74
CA GLU A 184 15.10 -16.31 6.84
C GLU A 184 14.30 -15.20 6.13
N ARG A 185 13.06 -15.50 5.74
CA ARG A 185 12.16 -14.50 5.16
C ARG A 185 11.80 -13.41 6.17
N PHE A 186 11.53 -13.80 7.42
CA PHE A 186 11.25 -12.88 8.52
C PHE A 186 12.46 -11.99 8.84
N GLU A 187 13.65 -12.56 8.96
CA GLU A 187 14.89 -11.82 9.20
C GLU A 187 15.19 -10.86 8.04
N SER A 188 14.98 -11.28 6.79
CA SER A 188 15.16 -10.38 5.65
C SER A 188 14.09 -9.28 5.57
N ALA A 189 12.86 -9.54 5.98
CA ALA A 189 11.83 -8.52 6.09
C ALA A 189 12.16 -7.52 7.20
N GLN A 190 12.68 -8.01 8.34
CA GLN A 190 13.14 -7.20 9.45
C GLN A 190 14.33 -6.32 9.05
N SER A 191 15.30 -6.86 8.32
CA SER A 191 16.47 -6.09 7.88
C SER A 191 16.08 -4.91 6.99
N VAL A 192 15.03 -5.04 6.16
CA VAL A 192 14.50 -3.93 5.35
C VAL A 192 13.99 -2.80 6.25
N LEU A 193 13.29 -3.12 7.35
CA LEU A 193 12.81 -2.10 8.29
C LEU A 193 13.95 -1.49 9.10
N LEU A 194 14.93 -2.30 9.52
CA LEU A 194 16.12 -1.85 10.25
C LEU A 194 17.05 -0.99 9.38
N SER A 195 17.04 -1.16 8.06
CA SER A 195 17.84 -0.33 7.15
C SER A 195 17.56 1.17 7.28
N PHE A 196 16.36 1.54 7.74
CA PHE A 196 16.01 2.93 8.04
C PHE A 196 16.57 3.45 9.37
N MET A 197 16.98 2.56 10.28
CA MET A 197 17.53 2.89 11.60
C MET A 197 19.04 3.13 11.57
N ASP A 198 19.76 2.37 10.76
CA ASP A 198 21.23 2.35 10.78
C ASP A 198 21.88 3.49 9.96
N GLY A 199 21.09 4.32 9.27
CA GLY A 199 21.57 5.45 8.46
C GLY A 199 22.33 5.06 7.19
N THR A 200 22.79 3.81 7.08
CA THR A 200 23.45 3.23 5.90
C THR A 200 22.48 2.82 4.79
N GLY A 201 21.19 3.18 4.93
CA GLY A 201 20.06 2.44 4.39
C GLY A 201 20.33 1.81 3.05
N ASP A 202 20.33 0.46 3.05
CA ASP A 202 20.52 -0.35 1.86
C ASP A 202 19.30 -0.21 0.96
N PHE A 203 19.25 0.92 0.26
CA PHE A 203 18.21 1.25 -0.70
C PHE A 203 18.16 0.20 -1.81
N MET A 204 19.29 -0.48 -2.09
CA MET A 204 19.31 -1.59 -3.04
C MET A 204 18.50 -2.78 -2.53
N GLN A 205 18.59 -3.14 -1.24
CA GLN A 205 17.74 -4.16 -0.64
C GLN A 205 16.25 -3.81 -0.73
N MET A 206 15.92 -2.54 -0.50
CA MET A 206 14.54 -2.05 -0.61
C MET A 206 14.01 -2.10 -2.05
N LEU A 207 14.81 -1.66 -3.02
CA LEU A 207 14.47 -1.77 -4.44
C LEU A 207 14.26 -3.22 -4.86
N LYS A 208 15.13 -4.14 -4.42
CA LYS A 208 14.93 -5.59 -4.65
C LYS A 208 13.60 -6.08 -4.08
N THR A 209 13.21 -5.57 -2.92
CA THR A 209 11.93 -5.89 -2.27
C THR A 209 10.74 -5.37 -3.09
N PHE A 210 10.85 -4.17 -3.67
CA PHE A 210 9.82 -3.63 -4.56
C PHE A 210 9.73 -4.37 -5.89
N GLU A 211 10.86 -4.78 -6.46
CA GLU A 211 10.87 -5.61 -7.67
C GLU A 211 10.28 -6.99 -7.39
N LEU A 212 10.55 -7.59 -6.23
CA LEU A 212 9.91 -8.84 -5.81
C LEU A 212 8.38 -8.69 -5.79
N TYR A 213 7.86 -7.62 -5.17
CA TYR A 213 6.42 -7.33 -5.17
C TYR A 213 5.84 -7.23 -6.60
N LYS A 214 6.57 -6.63 -7.55
CA LYS A 214 6.12 -6.46 -8.94
C LYS A 214 6.19 -7.74 -9.79
N ALA A 215 7.10 -8.65 -9.46
CA ALA A 215 7.42 -9.84 -10.25
C ALA A 215 6.62 -11.09 -9.84
N ASN A 216 6.04 -11.12 -8.64
CA ASN A 216 5.51 -12.34 -8.04
C ASN A 216 4.39 -13.02 -8.87
N SER A 217 4.72 -14.16 -9.48
CA SER A 217 3.82 -15.17 -10.04
C SER A 217 3.30 -16.15 -8.99
N ASP A 218 4.02 -16.32 -7.87
CA ASP A 218 3.81 -17.39 -6.88
C ASP A 218 2.78 -17.02 -5.80
N ILE A 219 1.89 -16.08 -6.12
CA ILE A 219 0.91 -15.47 -5.23
C ILE A 219 -0.17 -16.49 -4.79
N VAL A 220 -0.36 -17.57 -5.56
CA VAL A 220 -1.45 -18.54 -5.42
C VAL A 220 -1.38 -19.33 -4.11
N GLU A 221 -0.24 -19.39 -3.44
CA GLU A 221 -0.08 -20.11 -2.17
C GLU A 221 -0.04 -19.19 -0.93
N SER A 222 -0.04 -17.87 -1.14
CA SER A 222 0.02 -16.89 -0.05
C SER A 222 -1.36 -16.61 0.51
N ARG A 223 -1.60 -16.97 1.77
CA ARG A 223 -2.88 -16.70 2.46
C ARG A 223 -3.20 -15.21 2.46
N HIS A 224 -2.19 -14.38 2.71
CA HIS A 224 -2.32 -12.93 2.72
C HIS A 224 -2.76 -12.38 1.35
N PHE A 225 -2.07 -12.75 0.26
CA PHE A 225 -2.44 -12.25 -1.06
C PHE A 225 -3.72 -12.88 -1.61
N LEU A 226 -4.03 -14.13 -1.27
CA LEU A 226 -5.30 -14.76 -1.60
C LEU A 226 -6.48 -14.06 -0.92
N PHE A 227 -6.31 -13.57 0.31
CA PHE A 227 -7.31 -12.74 0.97
C PHE A 227 -7.53 -11.41 0.24
N SER A 228 -6.45 -10.71 -0.11
CA SER A 228 -6.51 -9.48 -0.92
C SER A 228 -7.17 -9.72 -2.28
N PHE A 229 -6.87 -10.85 -2.93
CA PHE A 229 -7.50 -11.27 -4.17
C PHE A 229 -8.99 -11.57 -4.00
N ALA A 230 -9.39 -12.26 -2.93
CA ALA A 230 -10.79 -12.51 -2.61
C ALA A 230 -11.57 -11.20 -2.40
N HIS A 231 -10.96 -10.20 -1.76
CA HIS A 231 -11.57 -8.87 -1.61
C HIS A 231 -11.81 -8.21 -2.98
N PHE A 232 -10.80 -8.21 -3.84
CA PHE A 232 -10.91 -7.69 -5.21
C PHE A 232 -12.01 -8.43 -6.01
N LEU A 233 -12.07 -9.76 -5.92
CA LEU A 233 -13.09 -10.56 -6.60
C LEU A 233 -14.51 -10.19 -6.15
N LEU A 234 -14.73 -10.00 -4.84
CA LEU A 234 -16.03 -9.57 -4.33
C LEU A 234 -16.44 -8.22 -4.92
N ARG A 235 -15.51 -7.24 -4.99
CA ARG A 235 -15.78 -5.95 -5.62
C ARG A 235 -16.04 -6.04 -7.11
N ALA A 236 -15.19 -6.76 -7.84
CA ALA A 236 -15.36 -6.99 -9.26
C ALA A 236 -16.73 -7.63 -9.57
N PHE A 237 -17.14 -8.61 -8.77
CA PHE A 237 -18.44 -9.26 -8.91
C PHE A 237 -19.61 -8.34 -8.55
N ALA A 238 -19.48 -7.53 -7.50
CA ALA A 238 -20.51 -6.56 -7.11
C ALA A 238 -20.76 -5.48 -8.17
N VAL A 239 -19.74 -5.12 -8.95
CA VAL A 239 -19.87 -4.19 -10.08
C VAL A 239 -20.60 -4.82 -11.26
N LEU A 240 -20.48 -6.14 -11.45
CA LEU A 240 -21.15 -6.85 -12.54
C LEU A 240 -22.61 -7.19 -12.21
N ARG A 241 -22.96 -7.39 -10.93
CA ARG A 241 -24.30 -7.82 -10.51
C ARG A 241 -24.82 -7.02 -9.32
N ARG A 242 -26.01 -6.44 -9.49
CA ARG A 242 -26.73 -5.72 -8.42
C ARG A 242 -27.06 -6.64 -7.23
N GLY A 243 -27.11 -6.06 -6.03
CA GLY A 243 -27.50 -6.76 -4.80
C GLY A 243 -26.43 -7.69 -4.19
N ARG A 244 -25.18 -7.62 -4.65
CA ARG A 244 -24.07 -8.46 -4.16
C ARG A 244 -23.19 -7.79 -3.12
N THR A 245 -23.34 -6.49 -2.89
CA THR A 245 -22.62 -5.76 -1.84
C THR A 245 -22.96 -6.24 -0.43
N ALA A 246 -24.15 -6.84 -0.23
CA ALA A 246 -24.66 -7.30 1.05
C ALA A 246 -24.39 -8.79 1.35
N ARG A 247 -23.65 -9.51 0.49
CA ARG A 247 -23.38 -10.94 0.67
C ARG A 247 -21.90 -11.19 0.89
N PRO A 248 -21.51 -12.09 1.82
CA PRO A 248 -20.13 -12.50 1.97
C PRO A 248 -19.69 -13.32 0.76
N LEU A 249 -18.38 -13.42 0.57
CA LEU A 249 -17.74 -14.28 -0.43
C LEU A 249 -16.87 -15.31 0.28
N ILE A 250 -17.11 -16.58 -0.01
CA ILE A 250 -16.24 -17.68 0.43
C ILE A 250 -15.57 -18.26 -0.82
N ILE A 251 -14.26 -18.36 -0.79
CA ILE A 251 -13.45 -18.92 -1.89
C ILE A 251 -12.57 -20.03 -1.34
N THR A 252 -12.43 -21.09 -2.14
CA THR A 252 -11.54 -22.21 -1.87
C THR A 252 -10.43 -22.26 -2.90
N PHE A 253 -9.18 -22.36 -2.44
CA PHE A 253 -8.01 -22.52 -3.29
C PHE A 253 -7.40 -23.91 -3.07
N PRO A 254 -7.25 -24.73 -4.12
CA PRO A 254 -6.55 -26.00 -3.99
C PRO A 254 -5.07 -25.76 -3.71
N LEU A 255 -4.53 -26.47 -2.73
CA LEU A 255 -3.10 -26.39 -2.39
C LEU A 255 -2.29 -27.37 -3.25
N GLY A 256 -1.12 -26.93 -3.71
CA GLY A 256 -0.15 -27.74 -4.45
C GLY A 256 0.91 -28.36 -3.53
N GLY A 257 1.84 -29.13 -4.14
CA GLY A 257 2.98 -29.72 -3.45
C GLY A 257 2.60 -30.74 -2.38
N ASP A 258 3.26 -30.69 -1.23
CA ASP A 258 3.05 -31.63 -0.11
C ASP A 258 1.63 -31.58 0.48
N MET A 259 0.89 -30.51 0.19
CA MET A 259 -0.49 -30.30 0.65
C MET A 259 -1.52 -30.64 -0.43
N GLN A 260 -1.14 -31.36 -1.49
CA GLN A 260 -2.05 -31.77 -2.55
C GLN A 260 -3.24 -32.57 -1.98
N GLY A 261 -4.46 -32.15 -2.35
CA GLY A 261 -5.72 -32.70 -1.83
C GLY A 261 -6.35 -31.87 -0.71
N TRP A 262 -5.62 -30.92 -0.12
CA TRP A 262 -6.18 -29.95 0.81
C TRP A 262 -6.61 -28.66 0.11
N ASN A 263 -7.68 -28.04 0.62
CA ASN A 263 -8.17 -26.75 0.14
C ASN A 263 -7.99 -25.70 1.23
N LEU A 264 -7.41 -24.56 0.86
CA LEU A 264 -7.44 -23.37 1.69
C LEU A 264 -8.79 -22.66 1.51
N VAL A 265 -9.52 -22.47 2.60
CA VAL A 265 -10.79 -21.75 2.60
C VAL A 265 -10.57 -20.34 3.16
N THR A 266 -11.00 -19.32 2.42
CA THR A 266 -10.97 -17.92 2.87
C THR A 266 -12.35 -17.27 2.68
N GLY A 267 -12.67 -16.33 3.56
CA GLY A 267 -13.96 -15.63 3.58
C GLY A 267 -13.76 -14.13 3.67
N VAL A 268 -14.51 -13.38 2.87
CA VAL A 268 -14.57 -11.91 2.91
C VAL A 268 -15.99 -11.48 3.26
N MET A 269 -16.09 -10.56 4.22
CA MET A 269 -17.36 -9.99 4.64
C MET A 269 -18.00 -9.15 3.52
N PRO A 270 -19.33 -8.94 3.56
CA PRO A 270 -20.00 -8.01 2.66
C PRO A 270 -19.32 -6.63 2.57
N LEU A 271 -19.38 -6.01 1.40
CA LEU A 271 -18.77 -4.68 1.18
C LEU A 271 -19.47 -3.56 1.94
N ASN A 272 -20.75 -3.74 2.28
CA ASN A 272 -21.52 -2.79 3.06
C ASN A 272 -21.47 -3.07 4.58
N THR A 273 -20.60 -3.98 5.04
CA THR A 273 -20.42 -4.23 6.46
C THR A 273 -19.87 -2.97 7.13
N VAL A 274 -20.66 -2.42 8.05
CA VAL A 274 -20.23 -1.34 8.94
C VAL A 274 -19.47 -1.98 10.10
N TYR A 275 -18.18 -1.74 10.18
CA TYR A 275 -17.36 -2.18 11.29
C TYR A 275 -17.51 -1.14 12.41
N GLU A 276 -18.40 -1.40 13.37
CA GLU A 276 -18.48 -0.60 14.59
C GLU A 276 -17.31 -0.97 15.50
N ASP A 277 -16.35 -0.06 15.63
CA ASP A 277 -15.22 -0.23 16.56
C ASP A 277 -15.69 0.14 17.98
N ASN A 278 -16.39 -0.79 18.63
CA ASN A 278 -16.95 -0.61 19.98
C ASN A 278 -15.91 -0.29 21.06
N HIS A 279 -14.63 -0.40 20.74
CA HIS A 279 -13.51 -0.09 21.64
C HIS A 279 -13.01 1.37 21.55
N GLN A 280 -13.55 2.20 20.64
CA GLN A 280 -13.20 3.62 20.54
C GLN A 280 -14.09 4.56 21.38
N LYS A 281 -15.10 4.03 22.09
CA LYS A 281 -15.79 4.80 23.12
C LYS A 281 -14.93 4.87 24.38
N ARG A 282 -14.05 5.88 24.47
CA ARG A 282 -13.61 6.53 25.72
C ARG A 282 -12.65 7.68 25.44
#